data_AF-A0A2A5CAK9-F1
#
_entry.id   AF-A0A2A5CAK9-F1
#
_cell.length_a   1.000
_cell.length_b   1.000
_cell.length_c   1.000
_cell.angle_alpha   90.00
_cell.angle_beta   90.00
_cell.angle_gamma   90.00
#
_symmetry.space_group_name_H-M   'P 1'
#
loop_
_entity.id
_entity.type
_entity.pdbx_description
1 polymer ?
#
loop_
_entity_poly.entity_id
_entity_poly.type
_entity_poly.pdbx_seq_one_letter_code
_entity_poly.pdbx_strand_id
1 'polypeptide(L)'
;MTIKQKITRGIFSILTVLPLAGCFAPTVAVDSEQYVEGTTGIATIKNADTSAIYLPGCEDFVLEQLVDNDWVVKGPNKICVQAGNARPIVDPSQIDIEFNTSDPGIYRLNAKIGYDCDENQPLSESDCEMVKHYFSPEFEVSPDSNVLCMVGGCSGQACSSDSGLITTCEWKAEYTCYQFATCSSSGSNLDNKCGWVMTPELTQCIKDARLSEVFELR
;
A
#
# COMPACT_ATOMS: atom_id res chain seq x y z
N MET A 1 52.50 9.46 -24.30
CA MET A 1 51.31 10.03 -24.96
C MET A 1 50.15 9.80 -23.99
N THR A 2 49.85 10.79 -23.15
CA THR A 2 49.01 10.62 -21.96
C THR A 2 47.95 11.71 -21.99
N ILE A 3 46.71 11.33 -22.27
CA ILE A 3 45.57 12.25 -22.38
C ILE A 3 45.00 12.47 -20.98
N LYS A 4 45.22 13.67 -20.42
CA LYS A 4 44.49 14.14 -19.24
C LYS A 4 43.17 14.75 -19.71
N GLN A 5 42.04 14.09 -19.43
CA GLN A 5 40.73 14.69 -19.58
C GLN A 5 40.42 15.64 -18.41
N LYS A 6 39.95 16.82 -18.76
CA LYS A 6 39.66 17.96 -17.89
C LYS A 6 38.19 17.86 -17.47
N ILE A 7 37.94 17.55 -16.20
CA ILE A 7 36.59 17.51 -15.62
C ILE A 7 36.15 18.95 -15.35
N THR A 8 35.14 19.41 -16.10
CA THR A 8 34.50 20.71 -15.92
C THR A 8 33.59 20.64 -14.69
N ARG A 9 33.98 21.33 -13.61
CA ARG A 9 33.14 21.53 -12.42
C ARG A 9 31.96 22.43 -12.76
N GLY A 10 30.76 21.84 -12.86
CA GLY A 10 29.50 22.58 -12.84
C GLY A 10 29.29 23.19 -11.45
N ILE A 11 29.04 24.49 -11.42
CA ILE A 11 28.71 25.26 -10.22
C ILE A 11 27.29 24.85 -9.82
N PHE A 12 27.16 23.97 -8.83
CA PHE A 12 25.90 23.75 -8.13
C PHE A 12 25.62 25.00 -7.30
N SER A 13 24.70 25.84 -7.78
CA SER A 13 24.10 26.88 -6.95
C SER A 13 23.36 26.19 -5.81
N ILE A 14 23.92 26.28 -4.60
CA ILE A 14 23.24 25.91 -3.37
C ILE A 14 22.13 26.95 -3.19
N LEU A 15 20.93 26.63 -3.66
CA LEU A 15 19.73 27.36 -3.28
C LEU A 15 19.48 27.02 -1.81
N THR A 16 19.94 27.87 -0.90
CA THR A 16 19.55 27.80 0.51
C THR A 16 18.05 28.07 0.58
N VAL A 17 17.27 26.99 0.66
CA VAL A 17 15.87 27.03 1.01
C VAL A 17 15.80 27.57 2.44
N LEU A 18 15.43 28.85 2.58
CA LEU A 18 14.99 29.37 3.87
C LEU A 18 13.80 28.51 4.31
N PRO A 19 13.79 27.94 5.54
CA PRO A 19 12.59 27.34 6.07
C PRO A 19 11.58 28.48 6.23
N LEU A 20 10.61 28.53 5.31
CA LEU A 20 9.38 29.27 5.54
C LEU A 20 8.88 28.83 6.91
N ALA A 21 8.59 29.79 7.80
CA ALA A 21 7.96 29.55 9.08
C ALA A 21 6.74 28.66 8.84
N GLY A 22 6.94 27.36 9.04
CA GLY A 22 6.05 26.33 8.56
C GLY A 22 4.77 26.39 9.37
N CYS A 23 3.63 26.29 8.70
CA CYS A 23 2.39 25.99 9.39
C CYS A 23 2.63 24.75 10.26
N PHE A 24 2.52 24.91 11.58
CA PHE A 24 2.70 23.87 12.58
C PHE A 24 1.48 22.94 12.62
N ALA A 25 1.10 22.38 11.47
CA ALA A 25 0.01 21.43 11.39
C ALA A 25 0.50 20.04 11.86
N PRO A 26 -0.40 19.23 12.43
CA PRO A 26 -0.12 17.82 12.67
C PRO A 26 0.26 17.11 11.38
N THR A 27 1.10 16.09 11.51
CA THR A 27 1.51 15.24 10.39
C THR A 27 1.26 13.78 10.72
N VAL A 28 0.84 13.02 9.71
CA VAL A 28 0.80 11.56 9.74
C VAL A 28 1.88 11.05 8.81
N ALA A 29 2.79 10.24 9.32
CA ALA A 29 3.88 9.66 8.56
C ALA A 29 3.92 8.15 8.74
N VAL A 30 4.57 7.47 7.81
CA VAL A 30 4.90 6.05 7.87
C VAL A 30 6.43 5.89 7.88
N ASP A 31 6.92 4.81 8.49
CA ASP A 31 8.35 4.54 8.61
C ASP A 31 9.00 4.01 7.33
N SER A 32 8.20 3.55 6.36
CA SER A 32 8.66 3.09 5.05
C SER A 32 7.67 3.47 3.95
N GLU A 33 8.19 3.71 2.74
CA GLU A 33 7.37 3.88 1.53
C GLU A 33 6.98 2.52 0.92
N GLN A 34 7.59 1.42 1.38
CA GLN A 34 7.37 0.06 0.88
C GLN A 34 7.31 -0.95 2.01
N TYR A 35 6.32 -1.84 1.95
CA TYR A 35 6.13 -2.95 2.88
C TYR A 35 5.95 -4.26 2.13
N VAL A 36 6.09 -5.35 2.88
CA VAL A 36 5.70 -6.69 2.44
C VAL A 36 4.38 -7.05 3.11
N GLU A 37 3.47 -7.72 2.41
CA GLU A 37 2.23 -8.27 2.97
C GLU A 37 2.50 -9.05 4.27
N GLY A 38 1.66 -8.81 5.29
CA GLY A 38 1.77 -9.48 6.58
C GLY A 38 2.90 -8.96 7.48
N THR A 39 3.54 -7.85 7.12
CA THR A 39 4.52 -7.17 7.97
C THR A 39 3.86 -6.08 8.82
N THR A 40 4.55 -5.69 9.89
CA THR A 40 4.14 -4.58 10.74
C THR A 40 4.91 -3.33 10.34
N GLY A 41 4.20 -2.24 10.10
CA GLY A 41 4.75 -0.90 9.92
C GLY A 41 4.50 0.00 11.12
N ILE A 42 5.17 1.15 11.16
CA ILE A 42 4.99 2.18 12.19
C ILE A 42 4.40 3.44 11.56
N ALA A 43 3.25 3.84 12.10
CA ALA A 43 2.62 5.12 11.82
C ALA A 43 3.00 6.13 12.90
N THR A 44 3.53 7.29 12.51
CA THR A 44 3.84 8.39 13.43
C THR A 44 2.83 9.51 13.25
N ILE A 45 2.08 9.82 14.30
CA ILE A 45 1.27 11.04 14.38
C ILE A 45 2.01 12.05 15.24
N LYS A 46 2.38 13.18 14.64
CA LYS A 46 3.15 14.23 15.30
C LYS A 46 2.30 15.48 15.48
N ASN A 47 2.20 15.95 16.72
CA ASN A 47 1.73 17.29 17.03
C ASN A 47 2.91 18.27 16.91
N ALA A 48 2.80 19.22 15.98
CA ALA A 48 3.78 20.30 15.83
C ALA A 48 3.30 21.60 16.48
N ASP A 49 2.04 21.65 16.93
CA ASP A 49 1.42 22.79 17.59
C ASP A 49 1.77 22.81 19.08
N THR A 50 1.67 24.00 19.68
CA THR A 50 1.70 24.18 21.14
C THR A 50 0.38 23.82 21.80
N SER A 51 -0.71 23.80 21.03
CA SER A 51 -2.04 23.40 21.47
C SER A 51 -2.19 21.89 21.44
N ALA A 52 -2.98 21.32 22.34
CA ALA A 52 -3.28 19.90 22.31
C ALA A 52 -4.11 19.55 21.07
N ILE A 53 -3.77 18.42 20.44
CA ILE A 53 -4.63 17.77 19.45
C ILE A 53 -5.22 16.50 20.06
N TYR A 54 -6.38 16.09 19.58
CA TYR A 54 -7.12 14.95 20.14
C TYR A 54 -7.26 13.85 19.11
N LEU A 55 -6.93 12.63 19.52
CA LEU A 55 -7.19 11.42 18.73
C LEU A 55 -8.41 10.68 19.25
N PRO A 56 -9.07 9.84 18.42
CA PRO A 56 -10.11 8.95 18.90
C PRO A 56 -9.55 8.01 19.97
N GLY A 57 -10.40 7.60 20.92
CA GLY A 57 -9.97 6.76 22.03
C GLY A 57 -9.62 5.32 21.66
N CYS A 58 -10.05 4.85 20.49
CA CYS A 58 -9.91 3.46 20.08
C CYS A 58 -9.25 3.24 18.73
N GLU A 59 -9.54 4.08 17.73
CA GLU A 59 -8.99 3.96 16.38
C GLU A 59 -8.19 5.21 16.03
N ASP A 60 -6.86 5.15 16.14
CA ASP A 60 -6.00 6.31 15.89
C ASP A 60 -6.00 6.73 14.40
N PHE A 61 -6.21 5.79 13.49
CA PHE A 61 -6.39 6.01 12.05
C PHE A 61 -7.09 4.81 11.38
N VAL A 62 -7.64 5.04 10.20
CA VAL A 62 -8.06 3.98 9.27
C VAL A 62 -7.00 3.76 8.20
N LEU A 63 -6.85 2.51 7.76
CA LEU A 63 -6.03 2.15 6.61
C LEU A 63 -6.92 2.20 5.36
N GLU A 64 -6.51 2.93 4.33
CA GLU A 64 -7.23 3.01 3.05
C GLU A 64 -6.38 2.43 1.92
N GLN A 65 -6.96 1.57 1.08
CA GLN A 65 -6.34 1.04 -0.14
C GLN A 65 -6.93 1.74 -1.36
N LEU A 66 -6.08 2.07 -2.33
CA LEU A 66 -6.52 2.55 -3.63
C LEU A 66 -7.01 1.37 -4.50
N VAL A 67 -8.30 1.33 -4.80
CA VAL A 67 -8.97 0.31 -5.61
C VAL A 67 -9.78 1.02 -6.69
N ASP A 68 -9.53 0.72 -7.96
CA ASP A 68 -10.24 1.33 -9.10
C ASP A 68 -10.27 2.88 -9.06
N ASN A 69 -9.17 3.49 -8.61
CA ASN A 69 -8.99 4.94 -8.45
C ASN A 69 -9.82 5.57 -7.29
N ASP A 70 -10.41 4.74 -6.43
CA ASP A 70 -11.12 5.14 -5.21
C ASP A 70 -10.41 4.61 -3.95
N TRP A 71 -10.46 5.38 -2.86
CA TRP A 71 -9.90 4.97 -1.58
C TRP A 71 -10.92 4.17 -0.77
N VAL A 72 -10.62 2.89 -0.54
CA VAL A 72 -11.49 1.94 0.17
C VAL A 72 -10.88 1.62 1.54
N VAL A 73 -11.69 1.74 2.59
CA VAL A 73 -11.27 1.43 3.96
C VAL A 73 -10.98 -0.06 4.11
N LYS A 74 -9.75 -0.39 4.52
CA LYS A 74 -9.27 -1.76 4.79
C LYS A 74 -9.26 -2.05 6.28
N GLY A 75 -10.47 -2.05 6.84
CA GLY A 75 -10.72 -2.37 8.24
C GLY A 75 -10.08 -1.39 9.22
N PRO A 76 -10.48 -1.48 10.50
CA PRO A 76 -9.84 -0.68 11.52
C PRO A 76 -8.50 -1.32 11.92
N ASN A 77 -7.48 -0.51 12.22
CA ASN A 77 -6.22 -1.02 12.77
C ASN A 77 -6.44 -1.77 14.11
N LYS A 78 -7.56 -1.49 14.77
CA LYS A 78 -7.95 -2.10 16.03
C LYS A 78 -9.46 -2.36 16.07
N ILE A 79 -9.86 -3.55 16.48
CA ILE A 79 -11.28 -3.86 16.69
C ILE A 79 -11.76 -3.13 17.96
N CYS A 80 -12.72 -2.23 17.77
CA CYS A 80 -13.28 -1.39 18.82
C CYS A 80 -14.70 -1.82 19.16
N VAL A 81 -14.96 -2.19 20.42
CA VAL A 81 -16.32 -2.45 20.92
C VAL A 81 -17.07 -1.13 21.17
N GLN A 82 -16.34 -0.07 21.51
CA GLN A 82 -16.83 1.29 21.69
C GLN A 82 -15.76 2.29 21.24
N ALA A 83 -16.16 3.51 20.85
CA ALA A 83 -15.26 4.53 20.29
C ALA A 83 -14.14 4.99 21.26
N GLY A 84 -14.37 4.88 22.57
CA GLY A 84 -13.48 5.42 23.60
C GLY A 84 -13.49 6.95 23.64
N ASN A 85 -12.98 7.53 24.72
CA ASN A 85 -12.92 8.98 24.87
C ASN A 85 -11.76 9.57 24.06
N ALA A 86 -11.91 10.82 23.62
CA ALA A 86 -10.87 11.56 22.93
C ALA A 86 -9.60 11.65 23.80
N ARG A 87 -8.45 11.36 23.20
CA ARG A 87 -7.14 11.31 23.89
C ARG A 87 -6.26 12.47 23.46
N PRO A 88 -5.84 13.36 24.36
CA PRO A 88 -4.99 14.48 24.02
C PRO A 88 -3.54 14.05 23.74
N ILE A 89 -2.92 14.74 22.79
CA ILE A 89 -1.48 14.76 22.51
C ILE A 89 -1.00 16.19 22.84
N VAL A 90 -0.44 16.36 24.04
CA VAL A 90 -0.04 17.65 24.60
C VAL A 90 1.45 17.90 24.36
N ASP A 91 1.82 19.17 24.20
CA ASP A 91 3.15 19.65 23.80
C ASP A 91 3.59 19.12 22.43
N PRO A 92 4.58 19.73 21.76
CA PRO A 92 5.16 19.15 20.55
C PRO A 92 5.65 17.73 20.89
N SER A 93 4.90 16.75 20.42
CA SER A 93 5.08 15.35 20.78
C SER A 93 4.63 14.50 19.62
N GLN A 94 4.99 13.23 19.67
CA GLN A 94 4.60 12.25 18.67
C GLN A 94 4.19 10.98 19.37
N ILE A 95 3.33 10.24 18.68
CA ILE A 95 3.01 8.86 19.03
C ILE A 95 3.32 7.98 17.83
N ASP A 96 3.86 6.81 18.14
CA ASP A 96 4.14 5.77 17.16
C ASP A 96 3.15 4.63 17.40
N ILE A 97 2.50 4.19 16.32
CA ILE A 97 1.42 3.21 16.35
C ILE A 97 1.75 2.13 15.33
N GLU A 98 1.79 0.89 15.79
CA GLU A 98 1.96 -0.26 14.91
C GLU A 98 0.71 -0.48 14.06
N PHE A 99 0.90 -0.85 12.80
CA PHE A 99 -0.16 -1.36 11.93
C PHE A 99 0.32 -2.57 11.14
N ASN A 100 -0.60 -3.45 10.77
CA ASN A 100 -0.27 -4.62 9.96
C ASN A 100 -0.72 -4.41 8.52
N THR A 101 0.17 -4.73 7.58
CA THR A 101 -0.16 -4.79 6.17
C THR A 101 -0.81 -6.13 5.85
N SER A 102 -1.74 -6.13 4.90
CA SER A 102 -2.44 -7.32 4.44
C SER A 102 -2.33 -7.39 2.93
N ASP A 103 -3.41 -7.09 2.21
CA ASP A 103 -3.47 -7.23 0.77
C ASP A 103 -2.37 -6.39 0.07
N PRO A 104 -1.77 -6.88 -1.03
CA PRO A 104 -0.89 -6.06 -1.85
C PRO A 104 -1.64 -4.89 -2.49
N GLY A 105 -0.98 -3.74 -2.63
CA GLY A 105 -1.53 -2.56 -3.31
C GLY A 105 -0.94 -1.24 -2.82
N ILE A 106 -1.56 -0.12 -3.23
CA ILE A 106 -1.20 1.22 -2.79
C ILE A 106 -2.11 1.63 -1.64
N TYR A 107 -1.52 2.12 -0.56
CA TYR A 107 -2.19 2.44 0.69
C TYR A 107 -1.88 3.86 1.16
N ARG A 108 -2.74 4.37 2.03
CA ARG A 108 -2.46 5.53 2.88
C ARG A 108 -3.16 5.37 4.23
N LEU A 109 -2.68 6.10 5.23
CA LEU A 109 -3.36 6.26 6.51
C LEU A 109 -4.26 7.49 6.47
N ASN A 110 -5.39 7.41 7.15
CA ASN A 110 -6.30 8.54 7.34
C ASN A 110 -6.61 8.67 8.85
N ALA A 111 -6.00 9.66 9.49
CA ALA A 111 -6.19 9.97 10.90
C ALA A 111 -7.22 11.08 11.08
N LYS A 112 -8.20 10.88 11.97
CA LYS A 112 -9.11 11.92 12.43
C LYS A 112 -8.50 12.63 13.63
N ILE A 113 -8.28 13.93 13.51
CA ILE A 113 -7.66 14.75 14.56
C ILE A 113 -8.63 15.86 14.95
N GLY A 114 -8.98 15.92 16.24
CA GLY A 114 -9.80 16.98 16.81
C GLY A 114 -8.97 18.08 17.45
N TYR A 115 -9.58 19.25 17.57
CA TYR A 115 -9.05 20.43 18.23
C TYR A 115 -10.08 20.93 19.23
N ASP A 116 -9.59 21.33 20.41
CA ASP A 116 -10.42 21.80 21.53
C ASP A 116 -11.62 20.87 21.81
N CYS A 117 -11.32 19.62 22.19
CA CYS A 117 -12.32 18.59 22.45
C CYS A 117 -12.55 18.37 23.95
N ASP A 118 -13.76 17.92 24.32
CA ASP A 118 -14.02 17.36 25.65
C ASP A 118 -13.39 15.96 25.77
N GLU A 119 -12.35 15.84 26.60
CA GLU A 119 -11.64 14.58 26.88
C GLU A 119 -12.52 13.51 27.54
N ASN A 120 -13.74 13.84 27.99
CA ASN A 120 -14.69 12.90 28.56
C ASN A 120 -15.68 12.34 27.55
N GLN A 121 -15.65 12.81 26.30
CA GLN A 121 -16.50 12.33 25.21
C GLN A 121 -15.68 11.66 24.11
N PRO A 122 -16.30 10.79 23.29
CA PRO A 122 -15.69 10.33 22.06
C PRO A 122 -15.40 11.48 21.10
N LEU A 123 -14.40 11.31 20.24
CA LEU A 123 -14.07 12.30 19.21
C LEU A 123 -15.26 12.47 18.23
N SER A 124 -15.86 13.65 18.20
CA SER A 124 -17.01 13.97 17.34
C SER A 124 -17.03 15.45 16.96
N GLU A 125 -17.78 15.83 15.92
CA GLU A 125 -17.95 17.23 15.53
C GLU A 125 -18.76 18.05 16.55
N SER A 126 -19.56 17.41 17.41
CA SER A 126 -20.33 18.12 18.44
C SER A 126 -19.53 18.34 19.73
N ASP A 127 -18.50 17.52 19.96
CA ASP A 127 -17.72 17.51 21.20
C ASP A 127 -16.32 18.11 21.01
N CYS A 128 -16.03 18.64 19.82
CA CYS A 128 -14.80 19.35 19.45
C CYS A 128 -15.14 20.65 18.71
N GLU A 129 -14.28 21.66 18.80
CA GLU A 129 -14.40 22.86 17.95
C GLU A 129 -14.27 22.51 16.47
N MET A 130 -13.34 21.62 16.14
CA MET A 130 -13.18 21.09 14.79
C MET A 130 -12.57 19.69 14.79
N VAL A 131 -12.94 18.90 13.79
CA VAL A 131 -12.32 17.61 13.46
C VAL A 131 -11.83 17.66 12.01
N LYS A 132 -10.58 17.24 11.79
CA LYS A 132 -9.94 17.24 10.45
C LYS A 132 -9.32 15.90 10.16
N HIS A 133 -9.26 15.58 8.86
CA HIS A 133 -8.59 14.40 8.34
C HIS A 133 -7.15 14.75 7.92
N TYR A 134 -6.21 13.94 8.37
CA TYR A 134 -4.80 14.01 8.00
C TYR A 134 -4.38 12.70 7.36
N PHE A 135 -3.76 12.81 6.19
CA PHE A 135 -3.34 11.65 5.41
C PHE A 135 -1.83 11.48 5.47
N SER A 136 -1.37 10.23 5.52
CA SER A 136 0.03 9.93 5.23
C SER A 136 0.33 10.12 3.74
N PRO A 137 1.61 10.18 3.35
CA PRO A 137 2.00 9.83 2.00
C PRO A 137 1.49 8.44 1.61
N GLU A 138 1.36 8.21 0.32
CA GLU A 138 1.04 6.90 -0.23
C GLU A 138 2.23 5.94 -0.04
N PHE A 139 1.95 4.68 0.23
CA PHE A 139 2.96 3.62 0.35
C PHE A 139 2.50 2.34 -0.32
N GLU A 140 3.45 1.52 -0.75
CA GLU A 140 3.19 0.28 -1.49
C GLU A 140 3.32 -0.94 -0.56
N VAL A 141 2.32 -1.81 -0.58
CA VAL A 141 2.41 -3.15 0.01
C VAL A 141 2.64 -4.13 -1.13
N SER A 142 3.80 -4.75 -1.13
CA SER A 142 4.18 -5.79 -2.09
C SER A 142 3.83 -7.18 -1.54
N PRO A 143 3.52 -8.15 -2.41
CA PRO A 143 3.35 -9.53 -1.99
C PRO A 143 4.67 -10.10 -1.45
N ASP A 144 4.59 -10.99 -0.46
CA ASP A 144 5.79 -11.60 0.15
C ASP A 144 6.66 -12.31 -0.90
N SER A 145 7.90 -11.83 -1.03
CA SER A 145 8.90 -12.36 -1.97
C SER A 145 9.58 -13.65 -1.46
N ASN A 146 9.36 -14.03 -0.20
CA ASN A 146 9.76 -15.35 0.31
C ASN A 146 8.78 -16.47 -0.09
N VAL A 147 7.67 -16.12 -0.76
CA VAL A 147 6.76 -17.11 -1.31
C VAL A 147 7.39 -17.71 -2.57
N LEU A 148 7.72 -19.01 -2.51
CA LEU A 148 8.19 -19.76 -3.67
C LEU A 148 7.03 -19.95 -4.64
N CYS A 149 7.05 -19.20 -5.75
CA CYS A 149 6.10 -19.38 -6.83
C CYS A 149 6.58 -20.45 -7.81
N MET A 150 5.70 -21.39 -8.13
CA MET A 150 5.98 -22.49 -9.02
C MET A 150 4.91 -22.62 -10.10
N VAL A 151 5.36 -23.03 -11.29
CA VAL A 151 4.48 -23.37 -12.41
C VAL A 151 3.95 -24.79 -12.20
N GLY A 152 2.64 -24.95 -12.33
CA GLY A 152 1.94 -26.21 -12.14
C GLY A 152 0.65 -26.32 -12.96
N GLY A 153 -0.19 -27.26 -12.55
CA GLY A 153 -1.38 -27.64 -13.32
C GLY A 153 -1.05 -28.59 -14.48
N CYS A 154 -2.02 -29.40 -14.87
CA CYS A 154 -1.83 -30.50 -15.82
C CYS A 154 -1.32 -30.05 -17.22
N SER A 155 -1.55 -28.79 -17.58
CA SER A 155 -1.12 -28.17 -18.85
C SER A 155 -0.14 -27.02 -18.66
N GLY A 156 0.45 -26.86 -17.47
CA GLY A 156 1.36 -25.75 -17.15
C GLY A 156 0.65 -24.39 -17.06
N GLN A 157 -0.67 -24.39 -16.87
CA GLN A 157 -1.50 -23.19 -16.90
C GLN A 157 -1.55 -22.44 -15.56
N ALA A 158 -1.11 -23.06 -14.47
CA ALA A 158 -1.21 -22.47 -13.13
C ALA A 158 0.13 -21.94 -12.64
N CYS A 159 0.09 -20.79 -11.98
CA CYS A 159 1.18 -20.24 -11.18
C CYS A 159 0.68 -20.17 -9.74
N SER A 160 1.35 -20.85 -8.82
CA SER A 160 0.88 -21.00 -7.44
C SER A 160 2.04 -21.15 -6.47
N SER A 161 1.78 -20.87 -5.20
CA SER A 161 2.65 -21.21 -4.07
C SER A 161 2.38 -22.61 -3.51
N ASP A 162 1.27 -23.24 -3.93
CA ASP A 162 0.87 -24.58 -3.48
C ASP A 162 1.53 -25.68 -4.33
N SER A 163 2.45 -26.43 -3.71
CA SER A 163 3.09 -27.60 -4.31
C SER A 163 2.15 -28.79 -4.58
N GLY A 164 0.96 -28.80 -3.96
CA GLY A 164 -0.06 -29.84 -4.11
C GLY A 164 -1.18 -29.49 -5.08
N LEU A 165 -1.05 -28.40 -5.85
CA LEU A 165 -2.12 -27.93 -6.75
C LEU A 165 -2.51 -29.00 -7.79
N ILE A 166 -3.78 -29.42 -7.74
CA ILE A 166 -4.38 -30.31 -8.74
C ILE A 166 -5.37 -29.50 -9.57
N THR A 167 -5.16 -29.46 -10.89
CA THR A 167 -6.10 -28.87 -11.85
C THR A 167 -6.75 -29.96 -12.68
N THR A 168 -7.88 -29.64 -13.33
CA THR A 168 -8.41 -30.49 -14.39
C THR A 168 -7.42 -30.53 -15.57
N CYS A 169 -7.30 -31.70 -16.21
CA CYS A 169 -6.47 -31.88 -17.41
C CYS A 169 -7.19 -31.42 -18.69
N GLU A 170 -7.93 -30.33 -18.59
CA GLU A 170 -8.52 -29.67 -19.76
C GLU A 170 -7.43 -28.92 -20.50
N TRP A 171 -7.42 -29.04 -21.82
CA TRP A 171 -6.52 -28.28 -22.68
C TRP A 171 -7.28 -27.11 -23.32
N LYS A 172 -6.66 -25.93 -23.29
CA LYS A 172 -7.07 -24.75 -24.05
C LYS A 172 -5.87 -24.14 -24.75
N ALA A 173 -6.08 -23.56 -25.93
CA ALA A 173 -5.03 -23.00 -26.75
C ALA A 173 -4.23 -21.91 -26.01
N GLU A 174 -4.90 -21.09 -25.18
CA GLU A 174 -4.21 -20.02 -24.44
C GLU A 174 -3.18 -20.53 -23.43
N TYR A 175 -3.23 -21.82 -23.03
CA TYR A 175 -2.29 -22.36 -22.05
C TYR A 175 -0.86 -22.42 -22.60
N THR A 176 -0.71 -22.47 -23.93
CA THR A 176 0.61 -22.37 -24.59
C THR A 176 1.31 -21.05 -24.29
N CYS A 177 0.56 -19.97 -24.09
CA CYS A 177 1.12 -18.64 -23.80
C CYS A 177 1.84 -18.59 -22.45
N TYR A 178 1.45 -19.44 -21.50
CA TYR A 178 2.08 -19.48 -20.17
C TYR A 178 3.43 -20.20 -20.15
N GLN A 179 3.80 -20.96 -21.18
CA GLN A 179 5.09 -21.65 -21.24
C GLN A 179 6.29 -20.69 -21.22
N PHE A 180 6.09 -19.45 -21.68
CA PHE A 180 7.11 -18.40 -21.72
C PHE A 180 6.84 -17.28 -20.71
N ALA A 181 5.80 -17.42 -19.89
CA ALA A 181 5.43 -16.43 -18.90
C ALA A 181 6.27 -16.58 -17.62
N THR A 182 6.45 -15.47 -16.91
CA THR A 182 7.09 -15.48 -15.58
C THR A 182 6.03 -15.70 -14.52
N CYS A 183 6.22 -16.72 -13.68
CA CYS A 183 5.45 -16.96 -12.46
C CYS A 183 6.18 -16.32 -11.28
N SER A 184 5.54 -15.39 -10.58
CA SER A 184 6.15 -14.61 -9.49
C SER A 184 5.11 -14.20 -8.45
N SER A 185 5.56 -13.83 -7.25
CA SER A 185 4.67 -13.27 -6.22
C SER A 185 4.09 -11.92 -6.67
N SER A 186 4.83 -11.16 -7.48
CA SER A 186 4.39 -9.89 -8.09
C SER A 186 3.44 -10.04 -9.30
N GLY A 187 2.87 -11.23 -9.53
CA GLY A 187 2.00 -11.49 -10.68
C GLY A 187 0.54 -11.05 -10.47
N SER A 188 -0.27 -11.17 -11.53
CA SER A 188 -1.66 -10.68 -11.58
C SER A 188 -2.70 -11.51 -10.83
N ASN A 189 -2.33 -12.68 -10.31
CA ASN A 189 -3.24 -13.56 -9.57
C ASN A 189 -3.00 -13.39 -8.07
N LEU A 190 -3.72 -12.45 -7.47
CA LEU A 190 -3.52 -12.02 -6.08
C LEU A 190 -4.14 -12.98 -5.06
N ASP A 191 -5.01 -13.90 -5.48
CA ASP A 191 -5.76 -14.78 -4.56
C ASP A 191 -4.88 -15.85 -3.87
N ASN A 192 -3.69 -16.15 -4.42
CA ASN A 192 -2.83 -17.26 -3.95
C ASN A 192 -1.35 -16.88 -3.73
N LYS A 193 -1.06 -15.58 -3.54
CA LYS A 193 0.30 -15.03 -3.33
C LYS A 193 1.28 -15.20 -4.51
N CYS A 194 0.86 -15.86 -5.59
CA CYS A 194 1.63 -16.12 -6.80
C CYS A 194 0.73 -15.95 -8.02
N GLY A 195 1.26 -15.29 -9.05
CA GLY A 195 0.54 -15.12 -10.30
C GLY A 195 1.46 -14.97 -11.52
N TRP A 196 0.83 -15.01 -12.69
CA TRP A 196 1.52 -14.73 -13.94
C TRP A 196 1.79 -13.22 -14.06
N VAL A 197 3.04 -12.88 -14.38
CA VAL A 197 3.43 -11.51 -14.71
C VAL A 197 2.85 -11.15 -16.07
N MET A 198 1.87 -10.26 -16.09
CA MET A 198 1.13 -9.90 -17.31
C MET A 198 1.89 -8.88 -18.14
N THR A 199 2.72 -9.37 -19.05
CA THR A 199 3.35 -8.52 -20.07
C THR A 199 2.38 -8.24 -21.23
N PRO A 200 2.60 -7.18 -22.02
CA PRO A 200 1.83 -6.94 -23.24
C PRO A 200 1.84 -8.14 -24.19
N GLU A 201 2.97 -8.83 -24.31
CA GLU A 201 3.15 -10.01 -25.15
C GLU A 201 2.31 -11.19 -24.67
N LEU A 202 2.35 -11.48 -23.37
CA LEU A 202 1.53 -12.53 -22.77
C LEU A 202 0.04 -12.24 -22.95
N THR A 203 -0.35 -11.00 -22.68
CA THR A 203 -1.74 -10.55 -22.82
C THR A 203 -2.24 -10.69 -24.26
N GLN A 204 -1.39 -10.35 -25.24
CA GLN A 204 -1.74 -10.47 -26.65
C GLN A 204 -1.84 -11.95 -27.08
N CYS A 205 -0.89 -12.80 -26.67
CA CYS A 205 -0.93 -14.22 -26.97
C CYS A 205 -2.23 -14.88 -26.48
N ILE A 206 -2.64 -14.60 -25.24
CA ILE A 206 -3.88 -15.16 -24.66
C ILE A 206 -5.11 -14.71 -25.48
N LYS A 207 -5.14 -13.44 -25.90
CA LYS A 207 -6.23 -12.92 -26.74
C LYS A 207 -6.28 -13.62 -28.10
N ASP A 208 -5.14 -13.75 -28.77
CA ASP A 208 -5.06 -14.36 -30.10
C ASP A 208 -5.44 -15.85 -30.06
N ALA A 209 -4.93 -16.58 -29.06
CA ALA A 209 -5.25 -17.99 -28.87
C ALA A 209 -6.76 -18.23 -28.64
N ARG A 210 -7.40 -17.39 -27.82
CA ARG A 210 -8.86 -17.47 -27.60
C ARG A 210 -9.67 -17.12 -28.85
N LEU A 211 -9.19 -16.17 -29.66
CA LEU A 211 -9.85 -15.82 -30.92
C LEU A 211 -9.73 -16.93 -31.96
N SER A 212 -8.59 -17.65 -32.00
CA SER A 212 -8.43 -18.78 -32.91
C SER A 212 -9.38 -19.95 -32.61
N GLU A 213 -9.64 -20.26 -31.34
CA GLU A 213 -10.60 -21.32 -30.98
C GLU A 213 -12.03 -21.00 -31.42
N VAL A 214 -12.44 -19.74 -31.40
CA VAL A 214 -13.79 -19.31 -31.84
C VAL A 214 -13.95 -19.43 -33.36
N PHE A 215 -12.87 -19.27 -34.12
CA PHE A 215 -12.90 -19.33 -35.58
C PHE A 215 -12.82 -20.76 -36.15
N GLU A 216 -12.19 -21.71 -35.46
CA GLU A 216 -12.14 -23.12 -35.91
C GLU A 216 -13.42 -23.91 -35.63
N LEU A 217 -14.32 -23.39 -34.79
CA LEU A 217 -15.62 -24.00 -34.47
C LEU A 217 -16.76 -23.53 -35.41
N ARG A 218 -16.45 -22.82 -36.51
CA ARG A 218 -17.43 -22.36 -37.51
C ARG A 218 -17.21 -22.96 -38.90
#